data_AF-A0A958QZH3-F1
#
_entry.id   AF-A0A958QZH3-F1
#
_cell.length_a   1.000
_cell.length_b   1.000
_cell.length_c   1.000
_cell.angle_alpha   90.00
_cell.angle_beta   90.00
_cell.angle_gamma   90.00
#
_symmetry.space_group_name_H-M   'P 1'
#
loop_
_entity.id
_entity.type
_entity.pdbx_description
1 polymer ?
#
loop_
_entity_poly.entity_id
_entity_poly.type
_entity_poly.pdbx_seq_one_letter_code
_entity_poly.pdbx_strand_id
1 'polypeptide(L)'
;NIIPGLEKELVGRKPGDSLRAIVNPSEGYGDRDEGLVQQINRLQLKDVPQLELGMQLQSQSEQGLQTFTVVKFDEDKVTLDGNHPLAGKMLHFDIEVRSVRFASESEIKHGHVHGPQQHEHSTD
;
A
#
# COMPACT_ATOMS: atom_id res chain seq x y z
N ASN A 1 -0.61 -6.94 7.66
CA ASN A 1 -0.58 -8.10 6.74
C ASN A 1 -1.47 -7.91 5.52
N ILE A 2 -2.71 -7.43 5.64
CA ILE A 2 -3.59 -7.06 4.52
C ILE A 2 -4.47 -5.86 4.91
N ILE A 3 -5.26 -5.34 3.96
CA ILE A 3 -6.18 -4.23 4.21
C ILE A 3 -7.36 -4.63 5.13
N PRO A 4 -7.82 -3.75 6.04
CA PRO A 4 -8.84 -4.08 7.04
C PRO A 4 -10.15 -4.63 6.47
N GLY A 5 -10.64 -4.07 5.36
CA GLY A 5 -11.90 -4.51 4.74
C GLY A 5 -11.82 -5.95 4.23
N LEU A 6 -10.65 -6.36 3.72
CA LEU A 6 -10.43 -7.73 3.26
C LEU A 6 -10.32 -8.70 4.44
N GLU A 7 -9.65 -8.29 5.52
CA GLU A 7 -9.53 -9.10 6.73
C GLU A 7 -10.90 -9.41 7.35
N LYS A 8 -11.79 -8.40 7.42
CA LYS A 8 -13.18 -8.58 7.90
C LYS A 8 -13.94 -9.63 7.11
N GLU A 9 -13.84 -9.61 5.78
CA GLU A 9 -14.55 -10.56 4.89
C GLU A 9 -14.04 -12.01 5.02
N LEU A 10 -12.79 -12.17 5.45
CA LEU A 10 -12.13 -13.45 5.68
C LEU A 10 -12.42 -14.07 7.06
N VAL A 11 -12.96 -13.29 8.02
CA VAL A 11 -13.27 -13.81 9.36
C VAL A 11 -14.30 -14.93 9.27
N GLY A 12 -13.98 -16.08 9.87
CA GLY A 12 -14.86 -17.24 9.94
C GLY A 12 -14.95 -18.08 8.65
N ARG A 13 -14.24 -17.70 7.58
CA ARG A 13 -14.13 -18.49 6.35
C ARG A 13 -13.29 -19.75 6.55
N LYS A 14 -13.57 -20.77 5.75
CA LYS A 14 -12.93 -22.09 5.83
C LYS A 14 -12.15 -22.40 4.55
N PRO A 15 -11.17 -23.32 4.62
CA PRO A 15 -10.51 -23.82 3.42
C PRO A 15 -11.53 -24.34 2.39
N GLY A 16 -11.38 -23.92 1.15
CA GLY A 16 -12.28 -24.21 0.03
C GLY A 16 -13.37 -23.17 -0.20
N ASP A 17 -13.57 -22.19 0.69
CA ASP A 17 -14.55 -21.12 0.48
C ASP A 17 -14.07 -20.18 -0.65
N SER A 18 -14.98 -19.87 -1.57
CA SER A 18 -14.82 -18.81 -2.56
C SER A 18 -15.82 -17.70 -2.30
N LEU A 19 -15.35 -16.45 -2.34
CA LEU A 19 -16.18 -15.27 -2.06
C LEU A 19 -15.75 -14.08 -2.91
N ARG A 20 -16.68 -13.14 -3.05
CA ARG A 20 -16.41 -11.80 -3.58
C ARG A 20 -16.49 -10.79 -2.47
N ALA A 21 -15.43 -10.01 -2.31
CA ALA A 21 -15.39 -8.89 -1.37
C ALA A 21 -15.37 -7.57 -2.12
N ILE A 22 -16.14 -6.60 -1.64
CA ILE A 22 -16.08 -5.21 -2.10
C ILE A 22 -15.57 -4.40 -0.92
N VAL A 23 -14.40 -3.80 -1.09
CA VAL A 23 -13.75 -3.00 -0.05
C VAL A 23 -13.83 -1.53 -0.43
N ASN A 24 -14.48 -0.74 0.42
CA ASN A 24 -14.53 0.71 0.27
C ASN A 24 -13.14 1.32 0.49
N PRO A 25 -12.83 2.50 -0.10
CA PRO A 25 -11.52 3.11 0.03
C PRO A 25 -11.06 3.27 1.49
N SER A 26 -11.95 3.72 2.38
CA SER A 26 -11.70 3.90 3.82
C SER A 26 -11.30 2.63 4.56
N GLU A 27 -11.66 1.45 4.04
CA GLU A 27 -11.29 0.14 4.60
C GLU A 27 -10.17 -0.55 3.79
N GLY A 28 -9.73 0.09 2.70
CA GLY A 28 -8.66 -0.34 1.83
C GLY A 28 -7.39 0.48 2.05
N TYR A 29 -7.09 1.35 1.09
CA TYR A 29 -5.90 2.20 1.08
C TYR A 29 -6.18 3.65 1.46
N GLY A 30 -7.33 3.91 2.08
CA GLY A 30 -7.77 5.24 2.48
C GLY A 30 -8.49 5.98 1.36
N ASP A 31 -9.15 7.07 1.75
CA ASP A 31 -9.70 8.03 0.80
C ASP A 31 -8.58 8.82 0.14
N ARG A 32 -8.86 9.34 -1.06
CA ARG A 32 -7.94 10.23 -1.73
C ARG A 32 -7.96 11.59 -1.01
N ASP A 33 -6.78 12.06 -0.63
CA ASP A 33 -6.58 13.38 -0.03
C ASP A 33 -5.96 14.34 -1.04
N GLU A 34 -6.72 15.36 -1.44
CA GLU A 34 -6.25 16.41 -2.35
C GLU A 34 -5.16 17.28 -1.69
N GLY A 35 -5.06 17.30 -0.35
CA GLY A 35 -3.96 17.95 0.38
C GLY A 35 -2.60 17.26 0.20
N LEU A 36 -2.59 15.99 -0.23
CA LEU A 36 -1.38 15.25 -0.60
C LEU A 36 -0.97 15.45 -2.06
N VAL A 37 -1.76 16.21 -2.83
CA VAL A 37 -1.43 16.60 -4.21
C VAL A 37 -0.71 17.95 -4.18
N GLN A 38 0.52 17.98 -4.66
CA GLN A 38 1.38 19.16 -4.61
C GLN A 38 1.84 19.53 -6.01
N GLN A 39 1.72 20.82 -6.34
CA GLN A 39 2.28 21.37 -7.56
C GLN A 39 3.58 22.09 -7.22
N ILE A 40 4.69 21.62 -7.77
CA ILE A 40 6.01 22.20 -7.55
C ILE A 40 6.63 22.68 -8.86
N ASN A 41 7.58 23.59 -8.78
CA ASN A 41 8.30 24.05 -9.95
C ASN A 41 9.25 22.93 -10.44
N ARG A 42 9.28 22.70 -11.76
CA ARG A 42 10.13 21.68 -12.38
C ARG A 42 11.61 21.86 -12.02
N LEU A 43 12.07 23.08 -11.77
CA LEU A 43 13.44 23.39 -11.34
C LEU A 43 13.81 22.74 -9.99
N GLN A 44 12.83 22.44 -9.13
CA GLN A 44 13.08 21.73 -7.87
C GLN A 44 13.42 20.26 -8.09
N LEU A 45 13.08 19.70 -9.25
CA LEU A 45 13.38 18.32 -9.65
C LEU A 45 14.49 18.22 -10.70
N LYS A 46 15.29 19.28 -10.86
CA LYS A 46 16.37 19.36 -11.86
C LYS A 46 17.43 18.25 -11.72
N ASP A 47 17.60 17.74 -10.50
CA ASP A 47 18.59 16.70 -10.17
C ASP A 47 18.04 15.28 -10.40
N VAL A 48 16.76 15.15 -10.77
CA VAL A 48 16.13 13.86 -11.14
C VAL A 48 16.34 13.64 -12.64
N PRO A 49 17.21 12.68 -13.04
CA PRO A 49 17.38 12.37 -14.45
C PRO A 49 16.12 11.71 -15.00
N GLN A 50 15.65 12.18 -16.16
CA GLN A 50 14.51 11.61 -16.90
C GLN A 50 13.22 11.50 -16.08
N LEU A 51 12.73 12.64 -15.61
CA LEU A 51 11.43 12.71 -14.93
C LEU A 51 10.28 12.31 -15.88
N GLU A 52 9.55 11.27 -15.52
CA GLU A 52 8.47 10.68 -16.34
C GLU A 52 7.12 10.66 -15.61
N LEU A 53 6.03 10.57 -16.38
CA LEU A 53 4.68 10.45 -15.82
C LEU A 53 4.51 9.06 -15.20
N GLY A 54 3.98 9.00 -13.98
CA GLY A 54 3.89 7.77 -13.20
C GLY A 54 5.16 7.41 -12.43
N MET A 55 6.26 8.15 -12.61
CA MET A 55 7.48 7.95 -11.85
C MET A 55 7.24 8.20 -10.37
N GLN A 56 7.76 7.30 -9.52
CA GLN A 56 7.72 7.45 -8.07
C GLN A 56 9.01 8.10 -7.56
N LEU A 57 8.85 9.12 -6.73
CA LEU A 57 9.92 9.86 -6.07
C LEU A 57 9.80 9.65 -4.57
N GLN A 58 10.93 9.43 -3.89
CA GLN A 58 10.96 9.37 -2.43
C GLN A 58 11.52 10.69 -1.90
N SER A 59 10.83 11.24 -0.90
CA SER A 59 11.25 12.44 -0.18
C SER A 59 11.25 12.15 1.31
N GLN A 60 12.23 12.67 2.03
CA GLN A 60 12.27 12.59 3.47
C GLN A 60 11.54 13.79 4.07
N SER A 61 10.46 13.54 4.80
CA SER A 61 9.72 14.53 5.57
C SER A 61 9.95 14.33 7.08
N GLU A 62 9.44 15.25 7.90
CA GLU A 62 9.42 15.10 9.36
C GLU A 62 8.63 13.86 9.83
N GLN A 63 7.73 13.35 8.98
CA GLN A 63 6.93 12.14 9.24
C GLN A 63 7.61 10.86 8.71
N GLY A 64 8.81 10.98 8.14
CA GLY A 64 9.58 9.86 7.59
C GLY A 64 9.66 9.89 6.06
N LEU A 65 10.00 8.75 5.48
CA LEU A 65 10.14 8.60 4.03
C LEU A 65 8.76 8.57 3.38
N GLN A 66 8.45 9.58 2.56
CA GLN A 66 7.20 9.69 1.83
C GLN A 66 7.45 9.45 0.34
N THR A 67 6.56 8.69 -0.30
CA THR A 67 6.61 8.43 -1.74
C THR A 67 5.58 9.30 -2.46
N PHE A 68 5.98 9.92 -3.55
CA PHE A 68 5.15 10.74 -4.42
C PHE A 68 5.16 10.17 -5.83
N THR A 69 4.04 10.25 -6.53
CA THR A 69 3.94 9.86 -7.94
C THR A 69 3.79 11.10 -8.81
N VAL A 70 4.54 11.20 -9.90
CA VAL A 70 4.36 12.27 -10.89
C VAL A 70 3.07 12.01 -11.66
N VAL A 71 2.07 12.87 -11.49
CA VAL A 71 0.74 12.66 -12.12
C VAL A 71 0.43 13.61 -13.26
N LYS A 72 1.18 14.72 -13.38
CA LYS A 72 0.99 15.69 -14.46
C LYS A 72 2.23 16.56 -14.70
N PHE A 73 2.47 16.89 -15.96
CA PHE A 73 3.38 17.95 -16.37
C PHE A 73 2.61 19.14 -16.93
N ASP A 74 2.99 20.33 -16.49
CA ASP A 74 2.65 21.61 -17.11
C ASP A 74 3.95 22.25 -17.65
N GLU A 75 3.90 23.48 -18.19
CA GLU A 75 5.06 24.12 -18.84
C GLU A 75 6.28 24.25 -17.89
N ASP A 76 6.07 24.83 -16.70
CA ASP A 76 7.11 25.07 -15.69
C ASP A 76 6.88 24.31 -14.37
N LYS A 77 5.78 23.55 -14.29
CA LYS A 77 5.32 22.89 -13.08
C LYS A 77 5.12 21.39 -13.26
N VAL A 78 5.30 20.66 -12.16
CA VAL A 78 5.06 19.23 -12.05
C VAL A 78 4.09 19.02 -10.90
N THR A 79 3.06 18.19 -11.14
CA THR A 79 2.14 17.78 -10.08
C THR A 79 2.57 16.42 -9.54
N LEU A 80 2.79 16.38 -8.23
CA LEU A 80 3.14 15.21 -7.46
C LEU A 80 1.95 14.79 -6.61
N ASP A 81 1.71 13.49 -6.51
CA ASP A 81 0.63 12.91 -5.72
C ASP A 81 1.22 11.98 -4.66
N GLY A 82 1.08 12.35 -3.39
CA GLY A 82 1.52 11.57 -2.24
C GLY A 82 0.52 10.50 -1.78
N ASN A 83 -0.64 10.37 -2.43
CA ASN A 83 -1.62 9.36 -2.09
C ASN A 83 -1.10 7.96 -2.45
N HIS A 84 -1.59 6.95 -1.72
CA HIS A 84 -1.42 5.56 -2.16
C HIS A 84 -2.03 5.39 -3.56
N PRO A 85 -1.42 4.62 -4.49
CA PRO A 85 -1.92 4.49 -5.87
C PRO A 85 -3.38 4.01 -5.99
N LEU A 86 -3.87 3.29 -4.97
CA LEU A 86 -5.24 2.77 -4.87
C LEU A 86 -6.14 3.59 -3.92
N ALA A 87 -5.68 4.73 -3.41
CA ALA A 87 -6.49 5.60 -2.56
C ALA A 87 -7.72 6.12 -3.30
N GLY A 88 -8.86 6.21 -2.60
CA GLY A 88 -10.14 6.62 -3.17
C GLY A 88 -10.76 5.60 -4.14
N LYS A 89 -10.16 4.42 -4.34
CA LYS A 89 -10.70 3.36 -5.20
C LYS A 89 -11.49 2.34 -4.38
N MET A 90 -12.68 2.01 -4.86
CA MET A 90 -13.41 0.83 -4.41
C MET A 90 -12.75 -0.40 -5.03
N LEU A 91 -12.38 -1.37 -4.20
CA LEU A 91 -11.65 -2.56 -4.62
C LEU A 91 -12.59 -3.76 -4.66
N HIS A 92 -12.54 -4.52 -5.75
CA HIS A 92 -13.30 -5.75 -5.91
C HIS A 92 -12.32 -6.92 -5.90
N PHE A 93 -12.54 -7.88 -5.02
CA PHE A 93 -11.72 -9.08 -4.89
C PHE A 93 -12.54 -10.32 -5.16
N ASP A 94 -12.01 -11.21 -5.99
CA ASP A 94 -12.39 -12.62 -6.02
C ASP A 94 -11.38 -13.39 -5.16
N ILE A 95 -11.86 -14.08 -4.13
CA ILE A 95 -11.03 -14.69 -3.10
C ILE A 95 -11.33 -16.18 -3.02
N GLU A 96 -10.28 -16.98 -2.88
CA GLU A 96 -10.37 -18.40 -2.57
C GLU A 96 -9.50 -18.70 -1.34
N VAL A 97 -10.11 -19.25 -0.29
CA VAL A 97 -9.41 -19.62 0.93
C VAL A 97 -8.76 -20.97 0.74
N ARG A 98 -7.43 -21.01 0.62
CA ARG A 98 -6.70 -22.26 0.36
C ARG A 98 -6.48 -23.10 1.61
N SER A 99 -6.12 -22.48 2.72
CA SER A 99 -5.83 -23.17 3.98
C SER A 99 -5.99 -22.22 5.16
N VAL A 100 -6.24 -22.79 6.35
CA VAL A 100 -6.35 -22.08 7.62
C VAL A 100 -5.64 -22.92 8.67
N ARG A 101 -4.77 -22.30 9.45
CA ARG A 101 -4.06 -22.93 10.57
C ARG A 101 -3.88 -21.94 11.70
N PHE A 102 -3.59 -22.45 12.90
CA PHE A 102 -3.12 -21.61 13.98
C PHE A 102 -1.71 -21.08 13.67
N ALA A 103 -1.46 -19.83 14.06
CA ALA A 103 -0.12 -19.25 14.07
C ALA A 103 0.72 -19.89 15.18
N SER A 104 2.03 -20.02 14.97
CA SER A 104 2.96 -20.39 16.04
C SER A 104 3.13 -19.24 17.04
N GLU A 105 3.69 -19.52 18.22
CA GLU A 105 3.99 -18.49 19.22
C GLU A 105 4.94 -17.40 18.66
N SER A 106 5.92 -17.81 17.84
CA SER A 106 6.84 -16.89 17.17
C SER A 106 6.13 -15.98 16.17
N GLU A 107 5.22 -16.51 15.34
CA GLU A 107 4.44 -15.74 14.38
C GLU A 107 3.51 -14.74 15.08
N ILE A 108 2.92 -15.12 16.22
CA ILE A 108 2.12 -14.21 17.05
C ILE A 108 2.99 -13.08 17.59
N LYS A 109 4.20 -13.39 18.11
CA LYS A 109 5.13 -12.39 18.65
C LYS A 109 5.63 -11.42 17.57
N HIS A 110 5.89 -11.91 16.36
CA HIS A 110 6.37 -11.08 15.25
C HIS A 110 5.25 -10.42 14.44
N GLY A 111 3.99 -10.82 14.62
CA GLY A 111 2.84 -10.25 13.94
C GLY A 111 2.72 -10.61 12.46
N HIS A 112 3.47 -11.59 11.96
CA HIS A 112 3.42 -12.04 10.56
C HIS A 112 3.74 -13.54 10.41
N VAL A 113 3.29 -14.12 9.30
CA VAL A 113 3.50 -15.54 8.97
C VAL A 113 4.97 -15.79 8.61
N HIS A 114 5.53 -16.89 9.10
CA HIS A 114 6.86 -17.33 8.72
C HIS A 114 6.76 -18.27 7.51
N GLY A 115 7.60 -18.04 6.50
CA GLY A 115 7.70 -18.92 5.34
C GLY A 115 8.36 -20.27 5.70
N PRO A 116 8.15 -21.34 4.91
CA PRO A 116 8.76 -22.65 5.14
C PRO A 116 10.30 -22.67 5.11
N GLN A 117 10.97 -21.56 4.77
CA GLN A 117 12.43 -21.38 4.78
C GLN A 117 12.88 -20.09 5.50
N GLN A 118 12.07 -19.52 6.40
CA GLN A 118 12.54 -18.38 7.18
C GLN A 118 13.35 -18.85 8.38
N HIS A 119 14.66 -18.68 8.29
CA HIS A 119 15.59 -18.83 9.40
C HIS A 119 15.21 -17.83 10.50
N GLU A 120 15.15 -18.32 11.74
CA GLU A 120 15.00 -17.48 12.92
C GLU A 120 16.11 -16.42 12.95
N HIS A 121 15.76 -15.15 12.77
CA HIS A 121 16.61 -14.08 13.22
C HIS A 121 16.35 -13.88 14.70
N SER A 122 17.18 -14.53 15.53
CA SER A 122 17.37 -14.14 16.92
C SER A 122 17.80 -12.68 16.94
N THR A 123 16.93 -11.81 17.46
CA THR A 123 17.35 -10.51 17.96
C THR A 123 17.91 -10.76 19.37
N ASP A 124 19.22 -10.61 19.49
CA ASP A 124 19.94 -10.43 20.76
C ASP A 124 20.33 -8.94 20.85
#